data_AF-A0A3N4I0H1-F1
#
_entry.id   AF-A0A3N4I0H1-F1
#
_cell.length_a   1.000
_cell.length_b   1.000
_cell.length_c   1.000
_cell.angle_alpha   90.00
_cell.angle_beta   90.00
_cell.angle_gamma   90.00
#
_symmetry.space_group_name_H-M   'P 1'
#
loop_
_entity.id
_entity.type
_entity.pdbx_description
1 polymer ?
#
loop_
_entity_poly.entity_id
_entity_poly.type
_entity_poly.pdbx_seq_one_letter_code
_entity_poly.pdbx_strand_id
1 'polypeptide(L)'
;MPPVSPSSHPHSPPTNPPQLPPRSSSFTAGITAWLDKVPAHWPHRLIHIPTLTSTPRTGTSTYGTTTCPSYGILTYTWGRWKDRSPHPTPAVPISGTDWPIPSVTPDHFTVEAFLKVIARIGQEVEWVWIDVACIDQRDDSAQKAEEIGKQVGIFRGAKCCFVWLSRLSTAELSEGWGRVLGESCRLQFHGEGDAKLGDPDEALGEILPALLRALEGLFRDPWFSSLWTLQEAILRNDALVLSHEADTIALEEEGGEAYLAILVSYCSNIRKDLLRIAERRRRAFMFGRKHGIDQLISQVLEKVHEVGLIYLVVDNPNIQYGAARYRQTKRPLDRIYGITQIYGIAMGEAKELWELQDRFAGEICRRCPVLGQLFVHIKKPAPGDSWRITEFSSVPEDLRDYPSAVPKCTIEFRKHHDVLFTGKSILLVDFLQQWAQWLQKASADKKNYFDRHPEFLYSCLNLHIDDAAEEERTMSYNPYSPGAAKRDEVGKLRLPSVLKQVRGYGDLTETLSESWCAGTKVSDVAVLWLGTRNNKKAVSLREKSNEVGLLARIRGNFCREVVEQVEGYEYHIQ
;
A
#
# COMPACT_ATOMS: atom_id res chain seq x y z
N MET A 1 -27.81 13.80 71.19
CA MET A 1 -28.33 13.10 69.99
C MET A 1 -27.21 13.05 68.95
N PRO A 2 -27.00 11.92 68.25
CA PRO A 2 -25.75 11.61 67.54
C PRO A 2 -25.65 12.32 66.18
N PRO A 3 -24.44 12.34 65.55
CA PRO A 3 -24.21 13.04 64.29
C PRO A 3 -24.64 12.22 63.08
N VAL A 4 -25.10 12.94 62.06
CA VAL A 4 -25.61 12.44 60.77
C VAL A 4 -24.46 11.92 59.90
N SER A 5 -24.61 10.70 59.39
CA SER A 5 -23.72 10.10 58.38
C SER A 5 -23.97 10.69 56.98
N PRO A 6 -22.94 10.92 56.15
CA PRO A 6 -23.13 11.32 54.76
C PRO A 6 -23.45 10.13 53.86
N SER A 7 -24.49 10.28 53.04
CA SER A 7 -24.96 9.32 52.04
C SER A 7 -23.96 9.16 50.89
N SER A 8 -23.59 7.92 50.60
CA SER A 8 -22.89 7.50 49.39
C SER A 8 -23.83 7.60 48.17
N HIS A 9 -23.56 8.53 47.25
CA HIS A 9 -24.11 8.48 45.90
C HIS A 9 -23.26 7.54 45.02
N PRO A 10 -23.86 6.73 44.14
CA PRO A 10 -23.11 5.88 43.23
C PRO A 10 -22.46 6.74 42.14
N HIS A 11 -21.17 6.51 41.91
CA HIS A 11 -20.42 7.07 40.79
C HIS A 11 -21.09 6.73 39.46
N SER A 12 -21.49 7.76 38.71
CA SER A 12 -21.84 7.64 37.29
C SER A 12 -20.64 7.08 36.51
N PRO A 13 -20.86 6.19 35.53
CA PRO A 13 -19.78 5.71 34.67
C PRO A 13 -19.12 6.86 33.91
N PRO A 14 -17.82 6.77 33.57
CA PRO A 14 -17.10 7.83 32.90
C PRO A 14 -17.78 8.14 31.56
N THR A 15 -18.16 9.41 31.39
CA THR A 15 -18.64 9.97 30.13
C THR A 15 -17.63 9.70 29.02
N ASN A 16 -18.11 9.23 27.86
CA ASN A 16 -17.29 9.06 26.66
C ASN A 16 -16.46 10.33 26.40
N PRO A 17 -15.18 10.21 25.98
CA PRO A 17 -14.35 11.37 25.68
C PRO A 17 -15.02 12.27 24.62
N PRO A 18 -14.80 13.59 24.68
CA PRO A 18 -15.30 14.52 23.66
C PRO A 18 -14.90 14.05 22.27
N GLN A 19 -15.88 13.97 21.36
CA GLN A 19 -15.63 13.58 19.97
C GLN A 19 -14.81 14.67 19.28
N LEU A 20 -13.76 14.25 18.56
CA LEU A 20 -12.98 15.12 17.68
C LEU A 20 -13.86 15.67 16.54
N PRO A 21 -13.55 16.87 16.01
CA PRO A 21 -14.33 17.45 14.92
C PRO A 21 -14.34 16.54 13.68
N PRO A 22 -15.47 16.45 12.95
CA PRO A 22 -15.59 15.59 11.78
C PRO A 22 -14.70 16.08 10.62
N ARG A 23 -14.16 15.12 9.85
CA ARG A 23 -13.34 15.35 8.65
C ARG A 23 -14.14 16.01 7.53
N SER A 24 -13.49 16.85 6.72
CA SER A 24 -13.94 17.17 5.36
C SER A 24 -13.61 15.98 4.44
N SER A 25 -14.58 15.49 3.68
CA SER A 25 -14.65 14.11 3.19
C SER A 25 -14.30 13.92 1.70
N SER A 26 -13.50 14.78 1.06
CA SER A 26 -13.43 14.78 -0.41
C SER A 26 -12.35 13.90 -1.07
N PHE A 27 -11.36 13.35 -0.35
CA PHE A 27 -10.19 12.73 -1.03
C PHE A 27 -9.67 11.37 -0.51
N THR A 28 -10.40 10.65 0.35
CA THR A 28 -9.89 9.41 1.00
C THR A 28 -10.81 8.20 0.80
N ALA A 29 -10.91 7.69 -0.43
CA ALA A 29 -11.47 6.37 -0.70
C ALA A 29 -10.32 5.44 -1.13
N GLY A 30 -9.89 4.57 -0.23
CA GLY A 30 -8.68 3.75 -0.36
C GLY A 30 -7.99 3.61 0.99
N ILE A 31 -7.98 2.42 1.61
CA ILE A 31 -7.48 2.08 2.98
C ILE A 31 -8.51 2.38 4.12
N THR A 32 -9.72 2.82 3.78
CA THR A 32 -10.73 3.22 4.77
C THR A 32 -11.18 2.06 5.66
N ALA A 33 -11.43 0.85 5.13
CA ALA A 33 -12.00 -0.23 5.93
C ALA A 33 -11.15 -0.70 7.13
N TRP A 34 -9.82 -0.56 7.04
CA TRP A 34 -8.89 -0.94 8.10
C TRP A 34 -8.59 0.23 9.03
N LEU A 35 -8.30 1.41 8.46
CA LEU A 35 -8.01 2.62 9.22
C LEU A 35 -9.25 3.16 9.95
N ASP A 36 -10.45 2.95 9.40
CA ASP A 36 -11.70 3.41 10.02
C ASP A 36 -11.95 2.78 11.38
N LYS A 37 -11.39 1.59 11.63
CA LYS A 37 -11.49 0.91 12.91
C LYS A 37 -10.53 1.46 13.98
N VAL A 38 -9.55 2.27 13.61
CA VAL A 38 -8.59 2.86 14.56
C VAL A 38 -9.16 4.20 15.06
N PRO A 39 -9.59 4.32 16.33
CA PRO A 39 -10.10 5.57 16.85
C PRO A 39 -8.99 6.63 16.87
N ALA A 40 -9.38 7.88 16.68
CA ALA A 40 -8.43 8.98 16.86
C ALA A 40 -7.94 9.06 18.31
N HIS A 41 -6.70 9.51 18.49
CA HIS A 41 -6.00 9.49 19.77
C HIS A 41 -5.36 10.84 20.06
N TRP A 42 -5.49 11.31 21.30
CA TRP A 42 -4.80 12.50 21.77
C TRP A 42 -3.34 12.17 22.08
N PRO A 43 -2.36 12.80 21.43
CA PRO A 43 -0.95 12.49 21.64
C PRO A 43 -0.50 12.76 23.07
N HIS A 44 0.55 12.09 23.54
CA HIS A 44 1.07 12.33 24.88
C HIS A 44 1.57 13.77 25.06
N ARG A 45 2.09 14.40 24.00
CA ARG A 45 2.54 15.79 24.03
C ARG A 45 2.15 16.52 22.76
N LEU A 46 2.01 17.83 22.87
CA LEU A 46 1.90 18.76 21.75
C LEU A 46 2.82 19.95 21.99
N ILE A 47 3.35 20.51 20.92
CA ILE A 47 4.15 21.74 20.98
C ILE A 47 3.22 22.92 20.81
N HIS A 48 3.23 23.81 21.80
CA HIS A 48 2.61 25.11 21.67
C HIS A 48 3.55 26.01 20.85
N ILE A 49 3.14 26.34 19.62
CA ILE A 49 3.99 27.03 18.64
C ILE A 49 4.47 28.40 19.14
N PRO A 50 3.61 29.28 19.69
CA PRO A 50 4.04 30.62 20.13
C PRO A 50 5.14 30.62 21.19
N THR A 51 5.19 29.59 22.04
CA THR A 51 6.20 29.49 23.12
C THR A 51 7.29 28.46 22.84
N LEU A 52 7.20 27.71 21.73
CA LEU A 52 8.04 26.56 21.40
C LEU A 52 8.21 25.60 22.58
N THR A 53 7.09 25.26 23.23
CA THR A 53 7.08 24.39 24.43
C THR A 53 6.32 23.10 24.16
N SER A 54 7.01 21.96 24.22
CA SER A 54 6.39 20.64 24.24
C SER A 54 5.70 20.41 25.59
N THR A 55 4.37 20.42 25.56
CA THR A 55 3.52 20.34 26.74
C THR A 55 2.92 18.94 26.87
N PRO A 56 3.06 18.26 28.03
CA PRO A 56 2.46 16.95 28.23
C PRO A 56 0.95 17.06 28.38
N ARG A 57 0.25 16.03 27.92
CA ARG A 57 -1.20 15.88 28.07
C ARG A 57 -1.53 15.61 29.54
N THR A 58 -2.45 16.40 30.08
CA THR A 58 -3.10 16.15 31.38
C THR A 58 -4.53 15.69 31.16
N GLY A 59 -5.01 14.80 32.03
CA GLY A 59 -6.35 14.21 31.91
C GLY A 59 -6.54 13.44 30.60
N THR A 60 -7.63 13.71 29.87
CA THR A 60 -7.96 13.03 28.61
C THR A 60 -7.38 13.72 27.38
N SER A 61 -7.32 15.06 27.37
CA SER A 61 -7.07 15.85 26.15
C SER A 61 -6.65 17.30 26.42
N THR A 62 -6.13 17.60 27.61
CA THR A 62 -5.74 18.96 28.00
C THR A 62 -4.23 19.13 27.89
N TYR A 63 -3.76 20.26 27.33
CA TYR A 63 -2.35 20.61 27.20
C TYR A 63 -2.16 22.03 27.74
N GLY A 64 -1.51 22.13 28.90
CA GLY A 64 -1.44 23.39 29.63
C GLY A 64 -2.83 23.85 30.05
N THR A 65 -3.28 24.99 29.54
CA THR A 65 -4.61 25.55 29.79
C THR A 65 -5.64 25.22 28.71
N THR A 66 -5.22 24.61 27.59
CA THR A 66 -6.08 24.37 26.43
C THR A 66 -6.60 22.94 26.43
N THR A 67 -7.93 22.79 26.43
CA THR A 67 -8.58 21.47 26.35
C THR A 67 -9.00 21.17 24.93
N CYS A 68 -8.70 19.96 24.44
CA CYS A 68 -8.98 19.52 23.07
C CYS A 68 -8.47 20.49 21.98
N PRO A 69 -7.18 20.93 22.00
CA PRO A 69 -6.67 21.85 20.99
C PRO A 69 -6.76 21.24 19.59
N SER A 70 -7.08 22.08 18.59
CA SER A 70 -6.79 21.71 17.20
C SER A 70 -5.29 21.72 16.99
N TYR A 71 -4.74 20.67 16.39
CA TYR A 71 -3.30 20.57 16.14
C TYR A 71 -2.99 20.14 14.71
N GLY A 72 -1.83 20.55 14.22
CA GLY A 72 -1.23 20.10 12.97
C GLY A 72 -0.18 19.03 13.20
N ILE A 73 0.28 18.41 12.11
CA ILE A 73 1.40 17.46 12.11
C ILE A 73 2.45 17.89 11.10
N LEU A 74 3.72 17.75 11.47
CA LEU A 74 4.83 17.82 10.55
C LEU A 74 5.36 16.40 10.26
N THR A 75 5.32 15.99 9.00
CA THR A 75 6.04 14.81 8.50
C THR A 75 7.29 15.26 7.75
N TYR A 76 8.43 14.69 8.13
CA TYR A 76 9.76 15.04 7.65
C TYR A 76 10.72 13.92 8.03
N THR A 77 12.00 14.07 7.71
CA THR A 77 13.00 13.06 8.07
C THR A 77 14.09 13.68 8.94
N TRP A 78 14.48 13.02 10.03
CA TRP A 78 15.58 13.51 10.87
C TRP A 78 16.45 12.38 11.46
N GLY A 79 15.85 11.23 11.80
CA GLY A 79 16.54 10.16 12.51
C GLY A 79 17.79 9.59 11.82
N ARG A 80 17.85 9.60 10.48
CA ARG A 80 19.07 9.16 9.74
C ARG A 80 20.18 10.21 9.74
N TRP A 81 19.85 11.46 10.04
CA TRP A 81 20.76 12.62 10.05
C TRP A 81 20.98 13.17 11.45
N LYS A 82 20.69 12.38 12.48
CA LYS A 82 21.06 12.74 13.86
C LYS A 82 22.56 13.03 13.90
N ASP A 83 22.92 14.23 14.33
CA ASP A 83 24.32 14.62 14.50
C ASP A 83 24.90 13.84 15.69
N ARG A 84 25.90 12.99 15.38
CA ARG A 84 26.59 12.14 16.34
C ARG A 84 28.05 12.56 16.53
N SER A 85 28.42 13.72 16.00
CA SER A 85 29.77 14.25 16.18
C SER A 85 30.03 14.55 17.66
N PRO A 86 31.30 14.57 18.10
CA PRO A 86 31.65 14.93 19.48
C PRO A 86 31.18 16.33 19.89
N HIS A 87 31.01 17.23 18.90
CA HIS A 87 30.54 18.60 19.07
C HIS A 87 29.34 18.83 18.16
N PRO A 88 28.18 18.26 18.52
CA PRO A 88 27.02 18.33 17.67
C PRO A 88 26.57 19.77 17.50
N THR A 89 26.02 20.06 16.33
CA THR A 89 25.36 21.32 16.05
C THR A 89 24.20 21.59 17.02
N PRO A 90 23.78 22.85 17.19
CA PRO A 90 22.65 23.17 18.07
C PRO A 90 21.38 22.42 17.67
N ALA A 91 20.68 21.84 18.65
CA ALA A 91 19.35 21.28 18.45
C ALA A 91 18.31 22.41 18.33
N VAL A 92 17.14 22.08 17.78
CA VAL A 92 16.01 23.01 17.73
C VAL A 92 15.61 23.39 19.16
N PRO A 93 15.45 24.69 19.50
CA PRO A 93 15.29 25.16 20.88
C PRO A 93 13.86 24.95 21.39
N ILE A 94 13.37 23.71 21.37
CA ILE A 94 12.06 23.33 21.89
C ILE A 94 12.22 22.99 23.37
N SER A 95 11.47 23.68 24.21
CA SER A 95 11.48 23.53 25.66
C SER A 95 10.43 22.53 26.15
N GLY A 96 10.53 22.14 27.43
CA GLY A 96 9.49 21.36 28.12
C GLY A 96 9.65 19.85 28.05
N THR A 97 10.55 19.30 27.23
CA THR A 97 10.85 17.86 27.18
C THR A 97 11.75 17.41 28.35
N ASP A 98 11.55 16.16 28.80
CA ASP A 98 12.40 15.52 29.82
C ASP A 98 13.66 14.85 29.22
N TRP A 99 13.83 14.98 27.90
CA TRP A 99 14.95 14.48 27.13
C TRP A 99 15.54 15.58 26.27
N PRO A 100 16.85 15.50 25.94
CA PRO A 100 17.46 16.41 24.99
C PRO A 100 16.90 16.15 23.58
N ILE A 101 16.49 17.23 22.90
CA ILE A 101 16.13 17.17 21.48
C ILE A 101 17.38 16.79 20.68
N PRO A 102 17.34 15.72 19.86
CA PRO A 102 18.43 15.36 18.98
C PRO A 102 18.79 16.48 17.98
N SER A 103 20.09 16.81 17.92
CA SER A 103 20.63 17.64 16.84
C SER A 103 20.60 16.92 15.50
N VAL A 104 20.50 17.70 14.42
CA VAL A 104 20.47 17.19 13.04
C VAL A 104 21.61 17.83 12.26
N THR A 105 22.27 17.06 11.39
CA THR A 105 23.40 17.57 10.63
C THR A 105 22.96 18.75 9.73
N PRO A 106 23.72 19.86 9.67
CA PRO A 106 23.36 21.03 8.86
C PRO A 106 23.24 20.73 7.38
N ASP A 107 23.97 19.72 6.89
CA ASP A 107 23.82 19.25 5.51
C ASP A 107 22.39 18.83 5.21
N HIS A 108 21.60 18.40 6.21
CA HIS A 108 20.21 18.02 6.02
C HIS A 108 19.23 19.18 6.10
N PHE A 109 19.27 19.91 7.21
CA PHE A 109 18.59 21.19 7.41
C PHE A 109 19.17 21.90 8.63
N THR A 110 18.95 23.21 8.70
CA THR A 110 19.38 24.02 9.85
C THR A 110 18.24 24.19 10.85
N VAL A 111 18.59 24.58 12.08
CA VAL A 111 17.61 24.99 13.10
C VAL A 111 16.74 26.15 12.59
N GLU A 112 17.33 27.10 11.87
CA GLU A 112 16.60 28.23 11.31
C GLU A 112 15.52 27.77 10.32
N ALA A 113 15.85 26.86 9.39
CA ALA A 113 14.89 26.31 8.46
C ALA A 113 13.76 25.56 9.18
N PHE A 114 14.09 24.79 10.23
CA PHE A 114 13.11 24.12 11.06
C PHE A 114 12.12 25.09 11.72
N LEU A 115 12.64 26.19 12.28
CA LEU A 115 11.82 27.21 12.94
C LEU A 115 10.91 27.95 11.93
N LYS A 116 11.37 28.18 10.71
CA LYS A 116 10.53 28.72 9.62
C LYS A 116 9.34 27.79 9.31
N VAL A 117 9.57 26.48 9.27
CA VAL A 117 8.50 25.50 9.09
C VAL A 117 7.51 25.51 10.25
N ILE A 118 7.98 25.51 11.50
CA ILE A 118 7.10 25.64 12.67
C ILE A 118 6.26 26.92 12.58
N ALA A 119 6.88 28.04 12.19
CA ALA A 119 6.18 29.32 12.04
C ALA A 119 5.13 29.28 10.92
N ARG A 120 5.42 28.62 9.79
CA ARG A 120 4.44 28.41 8.70
C ARG A 120 3.24 27.59 9.18
N ILE A 121 3.47 26.50 9.90
CA ILE A 121 2.41 25.69 10.53
C ILE A 121 1.58 26.55 11.50
N GLY A 122 2.25 27.45 12.24
CA GLY A 122 1.66 28.43 13.15
C GLY A 122 0.61 29.35 12.54
N GLN A 123 0.59 29.48 11.20
CA GLN A 123 -0.44 30.25 10.49
C GLN A 123 -1.78 29.51 10.42
N GLU A 124 -1.79 28.17 10.56
CA GLU A 124 -2.98 27.32 10.44
C GLU A 124 -3.51 26.80 11.78
N VAL A 125 -2.60 26.61 12.75
CA VAL A 125 -2.85 26.02 14.07
C VAL A 125 -1.87 26.57 15.11
N GLU A 126 -2.28 26.61 16.38
CA GLU A 126 -1.39 27.02 17.49
C GLU A 126 -0.60 25.84 18.09
N TRP A 127 -1.05 24.61 17.84
CA TRP A 127 -0.47 23.39 18.38
C TRP A 127 0.00 22.48 17.26
N VAL A 128 1.16 21.85 17.44
CA VAL A 128 1.71 20.92 16.46
C VAL A 128 2.27 19.68 17.14
N TRP A 129 2.05 18.54 16.52
CA TRP A 129 2.74 17.30 16.87
C TRP A 129 3.93 17.12 15.93
N ILE A 130 5.12 17.04 16.51
CA ILE A 130 6.39 16.81 15.83
C ILE A 130 7.12 15.72 16.60
N ASP A 131 7.41 14.60 15.94
CA ASP A 131 7.90 13.37 16.57
C ASP A 131 9.13 13.59 17.47
N VAL A 132 10.12 14.38 17.04
CA VAL A 132 11.38 14.63 17.77
C VAL A 132 11.17 15.25 19.16
N ALA A 133 10.09 16.00 19.34
CA ALA A 133 9.76 16.72 20.56
C ALA A 133 8.47 16.25 21.25
N CYS A 134 7.66 15.42 20.58
CA CYS A 134 6.43 14.85 21.14
C CYS A 134 6.57 13.38 21.55
N ILE A 135 7.57 12.68 21.02
CA ILE A 135 7.94 11.31 21.41
C ILE A 135 9.28 11.37 22.15
N ASP A 136 9.38 10.67 23.27
CA ASP A 136 10.64 10.50 23.99
C ASP A 136 11.68 9.80 23.11
N GLN A 137 12.79 10.49 22.83
CA GLN A 137 13.79 10.03 21.87
C GLN A 137 14.87 9.12 22.48
N ARG A 138 14.81 8.83 23.78
CA ARG A 138 15.69 7.87 24.46
C ARG A 138 15.40 6.45 23.99
N ASP A 139 16.42 5.60 23.94
CA ASP A 139 16.31 4.25 23.38
C ASP A 139 15.55 3.27 24.31
N ASP A 140 15.53 3.53 25.60
CA ASP A 140 14.92 2.72 26.67
C ASP A 140 13.52 3.21 27.10
N SER A 141 12.93 4.15 26.34
CA SER A 141 11.65 4.73 26.70
C SER A 141 10.46 3.82 26.37
N ALA A 142 9.77 3.31 27.39
CA ALA A 142 8.50 2.61 27.20
C ALA A 142 7.42 3.51 26.57
N GLN A 143 7.44 4.80 26.92
CA GLN A 143 6.55 5.82 26.34
C GLN A 143 6.75 5.96 24.83
N LYS A 144 7.98 5.83 24.34
CA LYS A 144 8.27 5.85 22.90
C LYS A 144 7.52 4.75 22.15
N ALA A 145 7.60 3.52 22.64
CA ALA A 145 6.92 2.39 22.03
C ALA A 145 5.39 2.56 22.05
N GLU A 146 4.85 3.06 23.17
CA GLU A 146 3.42 3.34 23.31
C GLU A 146 2.94 4.42 22.33
N GLU A 147 3.66 5.55 22.26
CA GLU A 147 3.28 6.69 21.41
C GLU A 147 3.43 6.35 19.93
N ILE A 148 4.49 5.63 19.55
CA ILE A 148 4.64 5.05 18.21
C ILE A 148 3.41 4.19 17.92
N GLY A 149 3.02 3.28 18.81
CA GLY A 149 1.83 2.42 18.66
C GLY A 149 0.50 3.16 18.43
N LYS A 150 0.44 4.46 18.74
CA LYS A 150 -0.74 5.33 18.61
C LYS A 150 -0.67 6.29 17.42
N GLN A 151 0.42 6.26 16.63
CA GLN A 151 0.67 7.23 15.57
C GLN A 151 -0.51 7.37 14.59
N VAL A 152 -1.16 6.26 14.21
CA VAL A 152 -2.36 6.28 13.35
C VAL A 152 -3.50 7.09 13.97
N GLY A 153 -3.78 6.89 15.26
CA GLY A 153 -4.81 7.64 15.96
C GLY A 153 -4.47 9.12 16.09
N ILE A 154 -3.18 9.44 16.30
CA ILE A 154 -2.68 10.83 16.36
C ILE A 154 -2.81 11.51 14.99
N PHE A 155 -2.42 10.84 13.90
CA PHE A 155 -2.59 11.36 12.54
C PHE A 155 -4.06 11.56 12.17
N ARG A 156 -4.93 10.65 12.63
CA ARG A 156 -6.37 10.75 12.42
C ARG A 156 -7.00 11.94 13.13
N GLY A 157 -6.51 12.30 14.33
CA GLY A 157 -7.03 13.41 15.13
C GLY A 157 -6.53 14.80 14.72
N ALA A 158 -5.48 14.88 13.90
CA ALA A 158 -4.90 16.16 13.47
C ALA A 158 -5.78 16.91 12.46
N LYS A 159 -5.88 18.22 12.61
CA LYS A 159 -6.60 19.12 11.69
C LYS A 159 -5.94 19.16 10.32
N CYS A 160 -4.64 19.43 10.28
CA CYS A 160 -3.83 19.56 9.06
C CYS A 160 -2.52 18.75 9.19
N CYS A 161 -1.89 18.45 8.06
CA CYS A 161 -0.60 17.79 7.99
C CYS A 161 0.27 18.51 6.94
N PHE A 162 1.57 18.57 7.20
CA PHE A 162 2.55 19.22 6.32
C PHE A 162 3.69 18.26 6.02
N VAL A 163 4.04 18.12 4.74
CA VAL A 163 5.25 17.43 4.29
C VAL A 163 6.33 18.47 4.09
N TRP A 164 7.45 18.34 4.81
CA TRP A 164 8.60 19.19 4.58
C TRP A 164 9.68 18.46 3.77
N LEU A 165 9.83 18.87 2.50
CA LEU A 165 10.87 18.37 1.60
C LEU A 165 12.15 19.18 1.81
N SER A 166 12.85 18.84 2.89
CA SER A 166 13.92 19.67 3.46
C SER A 166 15.17 19.79 2.58
N ARG A 167 15.28 19.08 1.46
CA ARG A 167 16.42 19.14 0.52
C ARG A 167 16.08 19.83 -0.79
N LEU A 168 14.84 20.28 -0.98
CA LEU A 168 14.41 20.94 -2.21
C LEU A 168 14.09 22.39 -1.91
N SER A 169 14.84 23.30 -2.53
CA SER A 169 14.48 24.72 -2.49
C SER A 169 13.12 24.97 -3.13
N THR A 170 12.47 26.09 -2.80
CA THR A 170 11.19 26.51 -3.41
C THR A 170 11.28 26.51 -4.94
N ALA A 171 12.40 26.97 -5.51
CA ALA A 171 12.63 26.99 -6.95
C ALA A 171 12.71 25.58 -7.55
N GLU A 172 13.54 24.69 -6.98
CA GLU A 172 13.70 23.32 -7.46
C GLU A 172 12.40 22.52 -7.34
N LEU A 173 11.68 22.69 -6.22
CA LEU A 173 10.40 22.04 -6.00
C LEU A 173 9.35 22.54 -6.99
N SER A 174 9.27 23.86 -7.24
CA SER A 174 8.33 24.44 -8.20
C SER A 174 8.62 23.98 -9.62
N GLU A 175 9.87 24.03 -10.05
CA GLU A 175 10.30 23.58 -11.38
C GLU A 175 10.03 22.08 -11.57
N GLY A 176 10.44 21.25 -10.61
CA GLY A 176 10.24 19.80 -10.67
C GLY A 176 8.76 19.44 -10.71
N TRP A 177 7.94 20.07 -9.88
CA TRP A 177 6.50 19.85 -9.84
C TRP A 177 5.81 20.28 -11.13
N GLY A 178 6.10 21.50 -11.61
CA GLY A 178 5.58 22.02 -12.87
C GLY A 178 5.99 21.16 -14.06
N ARG A 179 7.22 20.62 -14.06
CA ARG A 179 7.69 19.71 -15.11
C ARG A 179 6.97 18.36 -15.09
N VAL A 180 6.78 17.76 -13.91
CA VAL A 180 5.99 16.52 -13.80
C VAL A 180 4.58 16.73 -14.31
N LEU A 181 3.93 17.84 -13.92
CA LEU A 181 2.61 18.21 -14.40
C LEU A 181 2.60 18.34 -15.93
N GLY A 182 3.41 19.24 -16.48
CA GLY A 182 3.43 19.52 -17.92
C GLY A 182 3.74 18.29 -18.77
N GLU A 183 4.72 17.48 -18.39
CA GLU A 183 5.07 16.27 -19.14
C GLU A 183 4.03 15.15 -18.95
N SER A 184 3.36 15.06 -17.80
CA SER A 184 2.25 14.11 -17.62
C SER A 184 1.06 14.43 -18.52
N CYS A 185 0.71 15.73 -18.67
CA CYS A 185 -0.31 16.17 -19.61
C CYS A 185 0.08 15.85 -21.05
N ARG A 186 1.32 16.15 -21.47
CA ARG A 186 1.83 15.79 -22.80
C ARG A 186 1.74 14.29 -23.04
N LEU A 187 2.14 13.48 -22.06
CA LEU A 187 2.09 12.03 -22.14
C LEU A 187 0.65 11.51 -22.32
N GLN A 188 -0.32 12.10 -21.62
CA GLN A 188 -1.74 11.73 -21.74
C GLN A 188 -2.26 11.90 -23.17
N PHE A 189 -1.95 13.01 -23.84
CA PHE A 189 -2.36 13.25 -25.23
C PHE A 189 -1.84 12.17 -26.19
N HIS A 190 -0.61 11.69 -25.99
CA HIS A 190 -0.07 10.57 -26.76
C HIS A 190 -0.66 9.21 -26.35
N GLY A 191 -0.99 9.04 -25.07
CA GLY A 191 -1.64 7.85 -24.52
C GLY A 191 -3.07 7.64 -25.03
N GLU A 192 -3.78 8.70 -25.42
CA GLU A 192 -5.14 8.63 -25.95
C GLU A 192 -5.18 8.22 -27.43
N GLY A 193 -4.08 8.41 -28.18
CA GLY A 193 -3.96 7.98 -29.57
C GLY A 193 -4.44 9.00 -30.59
N ASP A 194 -4.36 10.29 -30.24
CA ASP A 194 -4.65 11.36 -31.19
C ASP A 194 -3.52 11.41 -32.24
N ALA A 195 -3.80 10.85 -33.42
CA ALA A 195 -2.85 10.59 -34.51
C ALA A 195 -2.33 11.86 -35.22
N LYS A 196 -2.44 13.03 -34.57
CA LYS A 196 -2.13 14.35 -35.17
C LYS A 196 -0.75 14.89 -34.81
N LEU A 197 0.03 14.20 -33.98
CA LEU A 197 1.36 14.64 -33.52
C LEU A 197 2.47 13.70 -34.02
N GLY A 198 3.03 14.01 -35.20
CA GLY A 198 4.38 13.56 -35.63
C GLY A 198 4.69 12.06 -35.54
N ASP A 199 6.01 11.73 -35.50
CA ASP A 199 6.49 10.39 -35.12
C ASP A 199 6.29 10.21 -33.61
N PRO A 200 5.44 9.27 -33.15
CA PRO A 200 5.20 9.02 -31.73
C PRO A 200 6.48 8.71 -30.96
N ASP A 201 7.48 8.07 -31.58
CA ASP A 201 8.74 7.73 -30.91
C ASP A 201 9.62 8.96 -30.71
N GLU A 202 9.54 9.96 -31.60
CA GLU A 202 10.27 11.22 -31.45
C GLU A 202 9.71 12.03 -30.28
N ALA A 203 8.37 12.18 -30.20
CA ALA A 203 7.73 12.87 -29.09
C ALA A 203 8.00 12.18 -27.74
N LEU A 204 7.90 10.84 -27.68
CA LEU A 204 8.26 10.09 -26.47
C LEU A 204 9.75 10.21 -26.12
N GLY A 205 10.63 10.31 -27.13
CA GLY A 205 12.05 10.55 -26.96
C GLY A 205 12.38 11.88 -26.28
N GLU A 206 11.50 12.87 -26.38
CA GLU A 206 11.62 14.14 -25.66
C GLU A 206 10.96 14.10 -24.28
N ILE A 207 9.73 13.57 -24.21
CA ILE A 207 8.90 13.57 -22.99
C ILE A 207 9.51 12.69 -21.90
N LEU A 208 9.90 11.45 -22.22
CA LEU A 208 10.31 10.48 -21.20
C LEU A 208 11.60 10.89 -20.47
N PRO A 209 12.68 11.37 -21.14
CA PRO A 209 13.86 11.83 -20.42
C PRO A 209 13.60 13.07 -19.57
N ALA A 210 12.75 13.98 -20.03
CA ALA A 210 12.38 15.16 -19.25
C ALA A 210 11.59 14.78 -18.00
N LEU A 211 10.61 13.89 -18.16
CA LEU A 211 9.80 13.37 -17.07
C LEU A 211 10.65 12.58 -16.06
N LEU A 212 11.56 11.72 -16.53
CA LEU A 212 12.46 10.96 -15.67
C LEU A 212 13.33 11.90 -14.81
N ARG A 213 13.97 12.90 -15.42
CA ARG A 213 14.79 13.89 -14.69
C ARG A 213 13.98 14.66 -13.66
N ALA A 214 12.74 15.04 -13.99
CA ALA A 214 11.86 15.74 -13.06
C ALA A 214 11.49 14.87 -11.85
N LEU A 215 11.12 13.61 -12.09
CA LEU A 215 10.82 12.65 -11.02
C LEU A 215 12.06 12.37 -10.16
N GLU A 216 13.24 12.18 -10.76
CA GLU A 216 14.49 12.02 -10.02
C GLU A 216 14.84 13.26 -9.18
N GLY A 217 14.64 14.45 -9.73
CA GLY A 217 14.84 15.72 -9.06
C GLY A 217 13.94 15.92 -7.85
N LEU A 218 12.66 15.55 -7.95
CA LEU A 218 11.72 15.60 -6.83
C LEU A 218 12.00 14.50 -5.79
N PHE A 219 12.19 13.27 -6.26
CA PHE A 219 12.28 12.10 -5.38
C PHE A 219 13.65 11.87 -4.75
N ARG A 220 14.64 12.72 -5.06
CA ARG A 220 15.92 12.75 -4.33
C ARG A 220 15.76 13.22 -2.89
N ASP A 221 14.66 13.90 -2.55
CA ASP A 221 14.42 14.28 -1.15
C ASP A 221 14.32 13.01 -0.27
N PRO A 222 15.04 12.95 0.87
CA PRO A 222 15.05 11.77 1.70
C PRO A 222 13.69 11.37 2.30
N TRP A 223 12.71 12.28 2.28
CA TRP A 223 11.33 11.96 2.61
C TRP A 223 10.78 10.82 1.73
N PHE A 224 11.10 10.80 0.43
CA PHE A 224 10.63 9.76 -0.49
C PHE A 224 11.35 8.41 -0.34
N SER A 225 12.43 8.34 0.44
CA SER A 225 13.13 7.08 0.72
C SER A 225 12.90 6.54 2.13
N SER A 226 12.29 7.32 3.04
CA SER A 226 12.05 6.86 4.42
C SER A 226 10.88 5.86 4.48
N LEU A 227 11.00 4.81 5.32
CA LEU A 227 9.87 3.91 5.56
C LEU A 227 8.76 4.59 6.37
N TRP A 228 9.15 5.33 7.42
CA TRP A 228 8.19 6.00 8.30
C TRP A 228 7.32 7.01 7.54
N THR A 229 7.89 7.74 6.58
CA THR A 229 7.13 8.69 5.77
C THR A 229 6.19 8.03 4.78
N LEU A 230 6.43 6.77 4.38
CA LEU A 230 5.46 6.01 3.59
C LEU A 230 4.18 5.78 4.40
N GLN A 231 4.30 5.40 5.67
CA GLN A 231 3.15 5.31 6.58
C GLN A 231 2.45 6.66 6.74
N GLU A 232 3.21 7.74 6.93
CA GLU A 232 2.65 9.07 7.14
C GLU A 232 1.92 9.59 5.89
N ALA A 233 2.46 9.32 4.70
CA ALA A 233 1.85 9.61 3.41
C ALA A 233 0.50 8.87 3.23
N ILE A 234 0.45 7.61 3.67
CA ILE A 234 -0.78 6.81 3.67
C ILE A 234 -1.84 7.42 4.59
N LEU A 235 -1.42 7.89 5.77
CA LEU A 235 -2.34 8.43 6.77
C LEU A 235 -2.84 9.84 6.43
N ARG A 236 -2.02 10.64 5.74
CA ARG A 236 -2.29 12.05 5.40
C ARG A 236 -1.83 12.37 3.98
N ASN A 237 -2.50 11.77 3.00
CA ASN A 237 -2.29 12.12 1.59
C ASN A 237 -2.78 13.55 1.27
N ASP A 238 -3.58 14.15 2.14
CA ASP A 238 -4.03 15.54 2.15
C ASP A 238 -2.99 16.51 2.76
N ALA A 239 -1.75 16.06 2.96
CA ALA A 239 -0.71 16.91 3.53
C ALA A 239 -0.24 17.98 2.53
N LEU A 240 -0.12 19.21 3.03
CA LEU A 240 0.42 20.34 2.29
C LEU A 240 1.94 20.21 2.14
N VAL A 241 2.47 20.40 0.93
CA VAL A 241 3.90 20.26 0.65
C VAL A 241 4.61 21.59 0.85
N LEU A 242 5.68 21.56 1.65
CA LEU A 242 6.56 22.68 1.94
C LEU A 242 7.96 22.44 1.40
N SER A 243 8.56 23.47 0.79
CA SER A 243 9.97 23.49 0.40
C SER A 243 10.90 23.60 1.61
N HIS A 244 12.21 23.54 1.35
CA HIS A 244 13.25 23.80 2.36
C HIS A 244 13.02 25.12 3.11
N GLU A 245 12.61 26.17 2.41
CA GLU A 245 12.37 27.51 2.94
C GLU A 245 11.03 27.66 3.68
N ALA A 246 10.23 26.59 3.76
CA ALA A 246 8.87 26.54 4.29
C ALA A 246 7.81 27.23 3.42
N ASP A 247 8.10 27.47 2.13
CA ASP A 247 7.14 28.01 1.19
C ASP A 247 6.25 26.91 0.60
N THR A 248 5.03 27.30 0.25
CA THR A 248 4.14 26.48 -0.57
C THR A 248 4.40 26.71 -2.05
N ILE A 249 4.13 25.68 -2.85
CA ILE A 249 4.13 25.82 -4.31
C ILE A 249 2.74 26.21 -4.77
N ALA A 250 2.65 27.30 -5.53
CA ALA A 250 1.43 27.71 -6.19
C ALA A 250 1.26 26.91 -7.49
N LEU A 251 0.08 26.34 -7.68
CA LEU A 251 -0.31 25.69 -8.94
C LEU A 251 -0.94 26.76 -9.84
N GLU A 252 -0.12 27.33 -10.74
CA GLU A 252 -0.46 28.49 -11.57
C GLU A 252 -1.79 28.35 -12.33
N GLU A 253 -2.12 27.13 -12.80
CA GLU A 253 -3.33 26.87 -13.60
C GLU A 253 -4.58 26.52 -12.77
N GLU A 254 -4.43 26.08 -11.51
CA GLU A 254 -5.54 25.59 -10.68
C GLU A 254 -5.90 26.52 -9.50
N GLY A 255 -5.09 27.56 -9.24
CA GLY A 255 -5.36 28.51 -8.16
C GLY A 255 -5.30 27.89 -6.76
N GLY A 256 -4.40 26.92 -6.56
CA GLY A 256 -4.28 26.15 -5.32
C GLY A 256 -2.83 25.93 -4.87
N GLU A 257 -2.68 25.37 -3.67
CA GLU A 257 -1.39 24.96 -3.11
C GLU A 257 -1.07 23.50 -3.48
N ALA A 258 0.21 23.14 -3.49
CA ALA A 258 0.64 21.77 -3.74
C ALA A 258 0.36 20.84 -2.54
N TYR A 259 -0.57 19.90 -2.72
CA TYR A 259 -0.85 18.82 -1.78
C TYR A 259 -0.28 17.49 -2.28
N LEU A 260 0.09 16.60 -1.35
CA LEU A 260 0.65 15.29 -1.69
C LEU A 260 -0.29 14.45 -2.58
N ALA A 261 -1.60 14.54 -2.37
CA ALA A 261 -2.62 13.85 -3.18
C ALA A 261 -2.57 14.23 -4.68
N ILE A 262 -2.14 15.45 -4.99
CA ILE A 262 -1.99 15.91 -6.37
C ILE A 262 -0.81 15.17 -7.02
N LEU A 263 0.34 15.09 -6.34
CA LEU A 263 1.49 14.31 -6.81
C LEU A 263 1.17 12.81 -6.96
N VAL A 264 0.41 12.24 -6.02
CA VAL A 264 -0.09 10.86 -6.10
C VAL A 264 -0.93 10.63 -7.35
N SER A 265 -1.80 11.59 -7.69
CA SER A 265 -2.64 11.55 -8.88
C SER A 265 -1.81 11.59 -10.15
N TYR A 266 -0.80 12.47 -10.23
CA TYR A 266 0.12 12.51 -11.37
C TYR A 266 0.92 11.22 -11.53
N CYS A 267 1.50 10.68 -10.46
CA CYS A 267 2.20 9.40 -10.51
C CYS A 267 1.28 8.26 -11.01
N SER A 268 0.02 8.25 -10.58
CA SER A 268 -0.96 7.24 -10.99
C SER A 268 -1.32 7.37 -12.47
N ASN A 269 -1.51 8.59 -12.95
CA ASN A 269 -1.79 8.89 -14.36
C ASN A 269 -0.60 8.54 -15.27
N ILE A 270 0.61 8.96 -14.89
CA ILE A 270 1.85 8.61 -15.60
C ILE A 270 1.96 7.10 -15.76
N ARG A 271 1.81 6.33 -14.67
CA ARG A 271 1.86 4.86 -14.73
C ARG A 271 0.84 4.30 -15.72
N LYS A 272 -0.42 4.74 -15.61
CA LYS A 272 -1.52 4.26 -16.44
C LYS A 272 -1.29 4.53 -17.93
N ASP A 273 -0.81 5.72 -18.27
CA ASP A 273 -0.56 6.10 -19.65
C ASP A 273 0.67 5.40 -20.21
N LEU A 274 1.75 5.25 -19.44
CA LEU A 274 2.91 4.46 -19.85
C LEU A 274 2.58 2.99 -20.10
N LEU A 275 1.75 2.36 -19.26
CA LEU A 275 1.31 0.98 -19.48
C LEU A 275 0.48 0.84 -20.76
N ARG A 276 -0.42 1.80 -21.03
CA ARG A 276 -1.19 1.84 -22.29
C ARG A 276 -0.29 2.02 -23.50
N ILE A 277 0.70 2.90 -23.41
CA ILE A 277 1.67 3.17 -24.48
C ILE A 277 2.50 1.91 -24.73
N ALA A 278 3.08 1.31 -23.69
CA ALA A 278 3.85 0.07 -23.79
C ALA A 278 3.06 -1.05 -24.46
N GLU A 279 1.79 -1.24 -24.09
CA GLU A 279 0.91 -2.25 -24.67
C GLU A 279 0.57 -1.98 -26.15
N ARG A 280 0.36 -0.71 -26.53
CA ARG A 280 0.16 -0.34 -27.94
C ARG A 280 1.42 -0.61 -28.75
N ARG A 281 2.59 -0.26 -28.22
CA ARG A 281 3.90 -0.51 -28.85
C ARG A 281 4.18 -2.00 -29.02
N ARG A 282 3.87 -2.82 -28.01
CA ARG A 282 4.00 -4.28 -28.08
C ARG A 282 3.15 -4.88 -29.21
N ARG A 283 1.92 -4.38 -29.41
CA ARG A 283 1.02 -4.82 -30.49
C ARG A 283 1.42 -4.31 -31.88
N ALA A 284 2.13 -3.19 -31.99
CA ALA A 284 2.55 -2.57 -33.25
C ALA A 284 3.73 -3.29 -33.93
N PHE A 285 3.76 -4.63 -33.91
CA PHE A 285 4.86 -5.54 -34.30
C PHE A 285 5.53 -5.32 -35.68
N MET A 286 4.99 -4.43 -36.53
CA MET A 286 5.31 -4.31 -37.95
C MET A 286 6.22 -3.14 -38.34
N PHE A 287 6.49 -2.17 -37.46
CA PHE A 287 7.30 -0.99 -37.80
C PHE A 287 8.42 -0.79 -36.78
N GLY A 288 9.65 -0.54 -37.27
CA GLY A 288 10.90 -0.57 -36.51
C GLY A 288 10.81 0.11 -35.14
N ARG A 289 10.82 -0.71 -34.08
CA ARG A 289 10.79 -0.22 -32.69
C ARG A 289 12.14 0.43 -32.35
N LYS A 290 12.12 1.68 -31.87
CA LYS A 290 13.31 2.25 -31.20
C LYS A 290 13.40 1.63 -29.80
N HIS A 291 14.32 0.68 -29.61
CA HIS A 291 14.51 -0.04 -28.34
C HIS A 291 14.76 0.91 -27.14
N GLY A 292 15.36 2.08 -27.37
CA GLY A 292 15.61 3.08 -26.33
C GLY A 292 14.34 3.65 -25.68
N ILE A 293 13.20 3.70 -26.39
CA ILE A 293 11.95 4.20 -25.82
C ILE A 293 11.36 3.23 -24.80
N ASP A 294 11.38 1.93 -25.08
CA ASP A 294 10.85 0.92 -24.15
C ASP A 294 11.68 0.87 -22.86
N GLN A 295 12.99 1.10 -22.97
CA GLN A 295 13.88 1.25 -21.82
C GLN A 295 13.53 2.49 -20.99
N LEU A 296 13.31 3.64 -21.63
CA LEU A 296 12.91 4.87 -20.94
C LEU A 296 11.54 4.73 -20.26
N ILE A 297 10.56 4.10 -20.91
CA ILE A 297 9.26 3.78 -20.30
C ILE A 297 9.47 2.96 -19.01
N SER A 298 10.32 1.93 -19.08
CA SER A 298 10.62 1.06 -17.94
C SER A 298 11.27 1.84 -16.78
N GLN A 299 12.22 2.74 -17.08
CA GLN A 299 12.87 3.58 -16.07
C GLN A 299 11.91 4.54 -15.37
N VAL A 300 11.00 5.17 -16.12
CA VAL A 300 9.98 6.06 -15.53
C VAL A 300 9.01 5.27 -14.66
N LEU A 301 8.55 4.10 -15.13
CA LEU A 301 7.68 3.20 -14.35
C LEU A 301 8.37 2.74 -13.05
N GLU A 302 9.64 2.35 -13.13
CA GLU A 302 10.46 1.97 -11.97
C GLU A 302 10.53 3.13 -10.97
N LYS A 303 10.84 4.34 -11.43
CA LYS A 303 10.92 5.52 -10.56
C LYS A 303 9.60 5.82 -9.84
N VAL A 304 8.47 5.72 -10.55
CA VAL A 304 7.13 5.89 -9.96
C VAL A 304 6.82 4.79 -8.93
N HIS A 305 7.24 3.56 -9.20
CA HIS A 305 7.02 2.41 -8.32
C HIS A 305 7.89 2.46 -7.05
N GLU A 306 9.15 2.89 -7.17
CA GLU A 306 10.09 2.99 -6.05
C GLU A 306 9.61 3.92 -4.94
N VAL A 307 8.97 5.03 -5.30
CA VAL A 307 8.41 5.93 -4.31
C VAL A 307 7.13 5.36 -3.69
N GLY A 308 6.39 4.52 -4.41
CA GLY A 308 5.20 3.86 -3.85
C GLY A 308 4.01 4.78 -3.59
N LEU A 309 4.00 6.00 -4.14
CA LEU A 309 2.86 6.93 -4.01
C LEU A 309 1.59 6.42 -4.71
N ILE A 310 1.75 5.63 -5.79
CA ILE A 310 0.63 5.02 -6.53
C ILE A 310 -0.18 4.02 -5.69
N TYR A 311 0.29 3.70 -4.48
CA TYR A 311 -0.31 2.76 -3.56
C TYR A 311 -0.97 3.43 -2.35
N LEU A 312 -1.12 4.76 -2.36
CA LEU A 312 -1.79 5.48 -1.26
C LEU A 312 -3.32 5.43 -1.36
N VAL A 313 -3.89 5.10 -2.52
CA VAL A 313 -5.33 5.19 -2.80
C VAL A 313 -5.92 3.81 -3.13
N VAL A 314 -5.50 2.77 -2.43
CA VAL A 314 -5.87 1.37 -2.71
C VAL A 314 -6.42 0.70 -1.46
N ASP A 315 -7.45 -0.14 -1.61
CA ASP A 315 -8.11 -0.79 -0.46
C ASP A 315 -7.45 -2.09 -0.01
N ASN A 316 -6.65 -2.72 -0.88
CA ASN A 316 -5.97 -3.96 -0.56
C ASN A 316 -4.75 -3.67 0.35
N PRO A 317 -4.77 -4.18 1.59
CA PRO A 317 -3.73 -3.90 2.57
C PRO A 317 -2.39 -4.58 2.20
N ASN A 318 -2.34 -5.52 1.25
CA ASN A 318 -1.08 -6.18 0.90
C ASN A 318 -0.12 -5.30 0.10
N ILE A 319 -0.57 -4.14 -0.37
CA ILE A 319 0.22 -3.31 -1.28
C ILE A 319 1.32 -2.58 -0.52
N GLN A 320 1.03 -2.15 0.70
CA GLN A 320 1.92 -1.30 1.49
C GLN A 320 3.18 -2.07 1.92
N TYR A 321 3.09 -3.38 2.19
CA TYR A 321 4.29 -4.16 2.50
C TYR A 321 5.18 -4.36 1.26
N GLY A 322 4.59 -4.60 0.09
CA GLY A 322 5.32 -4.64 -1.17
C GLY A 322 6.00 -3.30 -1.49
N ALA A 323 5.30 -2.18 -1.28
CA ALA A 323 5.84 -0.82 -1.46
C ALA A 323 6.97 -0.51 -0.47
N ALA A 324 6.89 -1.03 0.75
CA ALA A 324 7.90 -0.81 1.78
C ALA A 324 9.29 -1.29 1.35
N ARG A 325 9.43 -2.26 0.43
CA ARG A 325 10.74 -2.79 -0.02
C ARG A 325 11.66 -1.71 -0.59
N TYR A 326 11.09 -0.69 -1.21
CA TYR A 326 11.84 0.39 -1.84
C TYR A 326 12.27 1.48 -0.84
N ARG A 327 11.78 1.40 0.40
CA ARG A 327 12.11 2.35 1.45
C ARG A 327 13.29 1.87 2.28
N GLN A 328 14.00 2.81 2.89
CA GLN A 328 15.15 2.56 3.73
C GLN A 328 14.73 2.42 5.19
N THR A 329 15.29 1.42 5.86
CA THR A 329 15.12 1.16 7.30
C THR A 329 16.48 1.03 7.96
N LYS A 330 16.63 1.54 9.19
CA LYS A 330 17.87 1.38 9.94
C LYS A 330 17.91 0.03 10.68
N ARG A 331 16.77 -0.40 11.24
CA ARG A 331 16.64 -1.70 11.90
C ARG A 331 15.81 -2.62 11.00
N PRO A 332 16.22 -3.87 10.77
CA PRO A 332 15.44 -4.81 9.95
C PRO A 332 13.98 -4.97 10.42
N LEU A 333 13.73 -4.97 11.73
CA LEU A 333 12.39 -5.08 12.32
C LEU A 333 11.45 -3.93 11.94
N ASP A 334 12.00 -2.73 11.68
CA ASP A 334 11.21 -1.55 11.29
C ASP A 334 10.44 -1.81 9.99
N ARG A 335 10.92 -2.75 9.15
CA ARG A 335 10.26 -3.16 7.91
C ARG A 335 8.81 -3.60 8.12
N ILE A 336 8.52 -4.20 9.28
CA ILE A 336 7.17 -4.59 9.68
C ILE A 336 6.56 -3.56 10.62
N TYR A 337 7.29 -3.10 11.65
CA TYR A 337 6.73 -2.14 12.61
C TYR A 337 6.24 -0.84 11.94
N GLY A 338 7.00 -0.31 10.99
CA GLY A 338 6.68 0.93 10.26
C GLY A 338 5.52 0.81 9.27
N ILE A 339 4.87 -0.36 9.15
CA ILE A 339 3.66 -0.51 8.35
C ILE A 339 2.49 -1.13 9.12
N THR A 340 2.75 -1.96 10.14
CA THR A 340 1.71 -2.72 10.89
C THR A 340 0.55 -1.89 11.41
N GLN A 341 0.83 -0.65 11.81
CA GLN A 341 -0.19 0.23 12.37
C GLN A 341 -1.24 0.65 11.35
N ILE A 342 -0.87 0.74 10.07
CA ILE A 342 -1.79 1.04 8.96
C ILE A 342 -2.90 -0.02 8.89
N TYR A 343 -2.60 -1.24 9.35
CA TYR A 343 -3.52 -2.37 9.41
C TYR A 343 -4.28 -2.41 10.75
N GLY A 344 -4.03 -1.47 11.66
CA GLY A 344 -4.51 -1.50 13.03
C GLY A 344 -4.03 -2.74 13.78
N ILE A 345 -2.83 -3.24 13.46
CA ILE A 345 -2.24 -4.43 14.09
C ILE A 345 -1.16 -3.98 15.07
N ALA A 346 -1.31 -4.33 16.34
CA ALA A 346 -0.29 -4.12 17.35
C ALA A 346 0.63 -5.33 17.40
N MET A 347 1.90 -5.13 17.05
CA MET A 347 2.92 -6.14 17.23
C MET A 347 3.64 -5.90 18.55
N GLY A 348 3.50 -6.83 19.50
CA GLY A 348 4.42 -6.93 20.63
C GLY A 348 5.84 -7.26 20.14
N GLU A 349 6.80 -7.17 21.06
CA GLU A 349 8.23 -7.35 20.77
C GLU A 349 8.54 -8.65 20.02
N ALA A 350 9.62 -8.61 19.23
CA ALA A 350 10.16 -9.73 18.49
C ALA A 350 11.67 -9.58 18.38
N LYS A 351 12.37 -10.70 18.33
CA LYS A 351 13.83 -10.72 18.24
C LYS A 351 14.29 -10.70 16.78
N GLU A 352 13.54 -11.41 15.93
CA GLU A 352 13.89 -11.63 14.55
C GLU A 352 12.80 -11.11 13.60
N LEU A 353 13.21 -10.71 12.38
CA LEU A 353 12.28 -10.18 11.39
C LEU A 353 11.26 -11.24 10.94
N TRP A 354 11.69 -12.50 10.80
CA TRP A 354 10.82 -13.57 10.36
C TRP A 354 9.67 -13.83 11.35
N GLU A 355 9.89 -13.64 12.65
CA GLU A 355 8.86 -13.78 13.70
C GLU A 355 7.76 -12.73 13.51
N LEU A 356 8.16 -11.49 13.20
CA LEU A 356 7.23 -10.41 12.90
C LEU A 356 6.47 -10.66 11.60
N GLN A 357 7.14 -11.13 10.56
CA GLN A 357 6.52 -11.45 9.27
C GLN A 357 5.44 -12.52 9.42
N ASP A 358 5.73 -13.61 10.14
CA ASP A 358 4.78 -14.68 10.42
C ASP A 358 3.57 -14.20 11.22
N ARG A 359 3.81 -13.50 12.33
CA ARG A 359 2.74 -12.95 13.16
C ARG A 359 1.89 -11.94 12.40
N PHE A 360 2.52 -11.14 11.54
CA PHE A 360 1.85 -10.15 10.71
C PHE A 360 0.94 -10.79 9.68
N ALA A 361 1.46 -11.71 8.89
CA ALA A 361 0.64 -12.43 7.92
C ALA A 361 -0.46 -13.25 8.61
N GLY A 362 -0.15 -13.89 9.74
CA GLY A 362 -1.12 -14.62 10.56
C GLY A 362 -2.26 -13.73 11.04
N GLU A 363 -1.97 -12.50 11.51
CA GLU A 363 -3.00 -11.57 11.97
C GLU A 363 -3.83 -10.99 10.82
N ILE A 364 -3.23 -10.71 9.66
CA ILE A 364 -3.97 -10.32 8.45
C ILE A 364 -4.94 -11.45 8.08
N CYS A 365 -4.43 -12.68 7.99
CA CYS A 365 -5.21 -13.88 7.69
C CYS A 365 -6.33 -14.12 8.70
N ARG A 366 -6.08 -13.93 10.01
CA ARG A 366 -7.09 -14.09 11.06
C ARG A 366 -8.23 -13.08 10.92
N ARG A 367 -7.92 -11.84 10.54
CA ARG A 367 -8.91 -10.76 10.37
C ARG A 367 -9.70 -10.89 9.06
N CYS A 368 -9.02 -11.26 7.98
CA CYS A 368 -9.62 -11.47 6.68
C CYS A 368 -8.78 -12.48 5.89
N PRO A 369 -9.13 -13.78 5.92
CA PRO A 369 -8.39 -14.83 5.20
C PRO A 369 -8.24 -14.53 3.71
N VAL A 370 -9.28 -13.96 3.10
CA VAL A 370 -9.29 -13.56 1.68
C VAL A 370 -8.22 -12.52 1.41
N LEU A 371 -8.26 -11.38 2.11
CA LEU A 371 -7.24 -10.34 1.94
C LEU A 371 -5.86 -10.87 2.30
N GLY A 372 -5.75 -11.70 3.33
CA GLY A 372 -4.49 -12.34 3.71
C GLY A 372 -3.89 -13.25 2.65
N GLN A 373 -4.62 -13.61 1.58
CA GLN A 373 -4.11 -14.40 0.45
C GLN A 373 -4.24 -13.66 -0.90
N LEU A 374 -4.74 -12.41 -0.92
CA LEU A 374 -5.00 -11.66 -2.14
C LEU A 374 -3.75 -10.89 -2.61
N PHE A 375 -2.70 -11.64 -2.94
CA PHE A 375 -1.43 -11.13 -3.45
C PHE A 375 -0.74 -12.20 -4.32
N VAL A 376 0.28 -11.79 -5.06
CA VAL A 376 1.21 -12.70 -5.77
C VAL A 376 2.63 -12.44 -5.30
N HIS A 377 3.47 -13.46 -5.30
CA HIS A 377 4.90 -13.31 -5.06
C HIS A 377 5.62 -12.97 -6.37
N ILE A 378 6.29 -11.83 -6.42
CA ILE A 378 7.13 -11.43 -7.57
C ILE A 378 8.56 -12.01 -7.49
N LYS A 379 8.88 -12.66 -6.38
CA LYS A 379 10.09 -13.47 -6.19
C LYS A 379 9.70 -14.74 -5.46
N LYS A 380 10.28 -15.87 -5.87
CA LYS A 380 10.01 -17.17 -5.24
C LYS A 380 10.21 -17.10 -3.71
N PRO A 381 9.17 -17.38 -2.89
CA PRO A 381 9.29 -17.41 -1.44
C PRO A 381 10.09 -18.63 -0.98
N ALA A 382 10.55 -18.60 0.27
CA ALA A 382 11.17 -19.78 0.88
C ALA A 382 10.14 -20.92 1.03
N PRO A 383 10.58 -22.19 1.04
CA PRO A 383 9.69 -23.31 1.34
C PRO A 383 8.97 -23.07 2.67
N GLY A 384 7.64 -23.20 2.71
CA GLY A 384 6.87 -22.90 3.91
C GLY A 384 6.24 -21.51 3.98
N ASP A 385 6.59 -20.59 3.07
CA ASP A 385 6.24 -19.16 3.18
C ASP A 385 5.25 -18.66 2.12
N SER A 386 4.78 -19.52 1.22
CA SER A 386 3.84 -19.13 0.15
C SER A 386 2.54 -18.50 0.70
N TRP A 387 2.09 -18.97 1.86
CA TRP A 387 0.88 -18.49 2.53
C TRP A 387 0.99 -17.07 3.08
N ARG A 388 2.19 -16.51 3.28
CA ARG A 388 2.35 -15.20 3.93
C ARG A 388 2.77 -14.14 2.93
N ILE A 389 2.26 -12.93 3.13
CA ILE A 389 2.76 -11.75 2.42
C ILE A 389 4.24 -11.51 2.76
N THR A 390 5.02 -11.10 1.76
CA THR A 390 6.42 -10.70 1.90
C THR A 390 6.65 -9.31 1.29
N GLU A 391 7.86 -8.77 1.45
CA GLU A 391 8.27 -7.55 0.74
C GLU A 391 8.30 -7.75 -0.78
N PHE A 392 8.44 -8.99 -1.24
CA PHE A 392 8.37 -9.36 -2.65
C PHE A 392 6.97 -9.82 -3.05
N SER A 393 5.94 -9.35 -2.36
CA SER A 393 4.56 -9.51 -2.79
C SER A 393 4.09 -8.30 -3.60
N SER A 394 3.14 -8.53 -4.50
CA SER A 394 2.42 -7.51 -5.27
C SER A 394 0.94 -7.85 -5.31
N VAL A 395 0.11 -6.86 -5.58
CA VAL A 395 -1.33 -7.06 -5.80
C VAL A 395 -1.64 -6.69 -7.24
N PRO A 396 -2.17 -7.65 -8.03
CA PRO A 396 -2.66 -7.39 -9.38
C PRO A 396 -3.64 -6.21 -9.40
N GLU A 397 -3.61 -5.40 -10.46
CA GLU A 397 -4.36 -4.13 -10.50
C GLU A 397 -5.86 -4.31 -10.21
N ASP A 398 -6.47 -5.36 -10.76
CA ASP A 398 -7.89 -5.65 -10.58
C ASP A 398 -8.26 -6.12 -9.15
N LEU A 399 -7.26 -6.43 -8.33
CA LEU A 399 -7.41 -6.90 -6.94
C LEU A 399 -6.99 -5.86 -5.90
N ARG A 400 -6.59 -4.66 -6.34
CA ARG A 400 -6.22 -3.55 -5.46
C ARG A 400 -7.44 -2.90 -4.81
N ASP A 401 -8.54 -2.85 -5.55
CA ASP A 401 -9.83 -2.41 -5.04
C ASP A 401 -10.59 -3.65 -4.58
N TYR A 402 -10.70 -3.82 -3.27
CA TYR A 402 -11.30 -5.00 -2.69
C TYR A 402 -12.73 -4.72 -2.22
N PRO A 403 -13.77 -5.17 -2.95
CA PRO A 403 -15.12 -5.17 -2.43
C PRO A 403 -15.21 -6.19 -1.28
N SER A 404 -15.99 -5.88 -0.24
CA SER A 404 -16.15 -6.74 0.93
C SER A 404 -16.40 -8.20 0.55
N ALA A 405 -15.50 -9.13 0.91
CA ALA A 405 -15.78 -10.56 0.76
C ALA A 405 -16.18 -11.21 2.09
N VAL A 406 -16.98 -12.25 1.97
CA VAL A 406 -17.38 -13.13 3.08
C VAL A 406 -16.41 -14.32 3.12
N PRO A 407 -15.54 -14.43 4.14
CA PRO A 407 -14.61 -15.54 4.22
C PRO A 407 -15.36 -16.87 4.40
N LYS A 408 -14.93 -17.90 3.67
CA LYS A 408 -15.48 -19.28 3.73
C LYS A 408 -14.50 -20.30 4.32
N CYS A 409 -13.32 -19.84 4.71
CA CYS A 409 -12.34 -20.60 5.44
C CYS A 409 -11.72 -19.73 6.54
N THR A 410 -10.95 -20.35 7.42
CA THR A 410 -10.07 -19.71 8.38
C THR A 410 -8.65 -20.17 8.11
N ILE A 411 -7.70 -19.25 8.31
CA ILE A 411 -6.27 -19.52 8.24
C ILE A 411 -5.70 -19.21 9.61
N GLU A 412 -5.16 -20.22 10.28
CA GLU A 412 -4.58 -20.10 11.61
C GLU A 412 -3.08 -20.39 11.54
N PHE A 413 -2.28 -19.39 11.93
CA PHE A 413 -0.86 -19.55 12.16
C PHE A 413 -0.64 -20.17 13.55
N ARG A 414 0.05 -21.31 13.61
CA ARG A 414 0.36 -21.99 14.87
C ARG A 414 1.80 -21.75 15.32
N LYS A 415 2.75 -21.94 14.41
CA LYS A 415 4.19 -21.73 14.62
C LYS A 415 4.88 -21.58 13.26
N HIS A 416 6.17 -21.25 13.27
CA HIS A 416 6.95 -21.06 12.06
C HIS A 416 6.76 -22.22 11.07
N HIS A 417 6.35 -21.89 9.84
CA HIS A 417 6.00 -22.83 8.77
C HIS A 417 4.91 -23.87 9.09
N ASP A 418 4.07 -23.64 10.10
CA ASP A 418 2.92 -24.49 10.44
C ASP A 418 1.63 -23.65 10.41
N VAL A 419 0.90 -23.81 9.31
CA VAL A 419 -0.34 -23.08 9.05
C VAL A 419 -1.47 -24.05 8.81
N LEU A 420 -2.59 -23.78 9.45
CA LEU A 420 -3.81 -24.56 9.34
C LEU A 420 -4.85 -23.82 8.51
N PHE A 421 -5.30 -24.46 7.44
CA PHE A 421 -6.45 -24.03 6.67
C PHE A 421 -7.64 -24.90 7.05
N THR A 422 -8.77 -24.27 7.43
CA THR A 422 -10.01 -24.97 7.78
C THR A 422 -11.18 -24.34 7.04
N GLY A 423 -12.05 -25.16 6.44
CA GLY A 423 -13.24 -24.71 5.70
C GLY A 423 -13.09 -24.84 4.18
N LYS A 424 -13.89 -24.08 3.42
CA LYS A 424 -13.91 -24.16 1.95
C LYS A 424 -12.69 -23.45 1.35
N SER A 425 -11.76 -24.19 0.78
CA SER A 425 -10.56 -23.69 0.09
C SER A 425 -10.27 -24.50 -1.18
N ILE A 426 -9.63 -23.89 -2.18
CA ILE A 426 -9.23 -24.55 -3.43
C ILE A 426 -7.75 -24.27 -3.71
N LEU A 427 -7.00 -25.20 -4.30
CA LEU A 427 -5.62 -24.91 -4.69
C LEU A 427 -5.60 -23.96 -5.90
N LEU A 428 -4.63 -23.05 -6.03
CA LEU A 428 -4.53 -22.16 -7.20
C LEU A 428 -4.48 -22.98 -8.49
N VAL A 429 -3.71 -24.06 -8.51
CA VAL A 429 -3.62 -24.97 -9.66
C VAL A 429 -4.97 -25.59 -10.02
N ASP A 430 -5.75 -26.02 -9.03
CA ASP A 430 -7.07 -26.61 -9.26
C ASP A 430 -8.06 -25.55 -9.77
N PHE A 431 -7.96 -24.33 -9.22
CA PHE A 431 -8.75 -23.19 -9.67
C PHE A 431 -8.42 -22.84 -11.14
N LEU A 432 -7.15 -22.73 -11.49
CA LEU A 432 -6.70 -22.43 -12.85
C LEU A 432 -7.10 -23.53 -13.84
N GLN A 433 -7.04 -24.81 -13.43
CA GLN A 433 -7.51 -25.91 -14.26
C GLN A 433 -9.02 -25.85 -14.51
N GLN A 434 -9.82 -25.64 -13.46
CA GLN A 434 -11.27 -25.48 -13.59
C GLN A 434 -11.62 -24.25 -14.44
N TRP A 435 -10.91 -23.14 -14.25
CA TRP A 435 -11.06 -21.93 -15.04
C TRP A 435 -10.72 -22.16 -16.52
N ALA A 436 -9.62 -22.84 -16.82
CA ALA A 436 -9.22 -23.16 -18.19
C ALA A 436 -10.26 -24.08 -18.88
N GLN A 437 -10.74 -25.11 -18.18
CA GLN A 437 -11.82 -25.97 -18.68
C GLN A 437 -13.10 -25.16 -18.94
N TRP A 438 -13.41 -24.20 -18.08
CA TRP A 438 -14.54 -23.30 -18.26
C TRP A 438 -14.38 -22.40 -19.48
N LEU A 439 -13.20 -21.79 -19.68
CA LEU A 439 -12.92 -20.99 -20.88
C LEU A 439 -13.08 -21.81 -22.16
N GLN A 440 -12.66 -23.07 -22.15
CA GLN A 440 -12.85 -24.00 -23.27
C GLN A 440 -14.35 -24.25 -23.54
N LYS A 441 -15.16 -24.48 -22.49
CA LYS A 441 -16.62 -24.64 -22.63
C LYS A 441 -17.30 -23.35 -23.13
N ALA A 442 -16.95 -22.20 -22.56
CA ALA A 442 -17.52 -20.90 -22.93
C ALA A 442 -17.16 -20.46 -24.36
N SER A 443 -15.98 -20.86 -24.86
CA SER A 443 -15.57 -20.60 -26.25
C SER A 443 -16.24 -21.55 -27.27
N ALA A 444 -16.65 -22.75 -26.84
CA ALA A 444 -17.44 -23.66 -27.65
C ALA A 444 -18.89 -23.14 -27.87
N ASP A 445 -19.46 -22.45 -26.87
CA ASP A 445 -20.77 -21.81 -26.95
C ASP A 445 -20.69 -20.43 -27.65
N LYS A 446 -20.61 -20.44 -28.98
CA LYS A 446 -20.40 -19.23 -29.79
C LYS A 446 -21.47 -18.14 -29.55
N LYS A 447 -20.96 -16.95 -29.19
CA LYS A 447 -21.48 -15.60 -29.48
C LYS A 447 -22.61 -14.99 -28.64
N ASN A 448 -23.17 -15.65 -27.62
CA ASN A 448 -24.27 -15.04 -26.86
C ASN A 448 -24.38 -15.48 -25.39
N TYR A 449 -23.46 -16.30 -24.88
CA TYR A 449 -23.59 -16.86 -23.53
C TYR A 449 -23.54 -15.78 -22.44
N PHE A 450 -22.58 -14.85 -22.53
CA PHE A 450 -22.39 -13.80 -21.51
C PHE A 450 -23.46 -12.70 -21.54
N ASP A 451 -24.02 -12.41 -22.72
CA ASP A 451 -25.10 -11.42 -22.86
C ASP A 451 -26.45 -11.96 -22.35
N ARG A 452 -26.64 -13.29 -22.34
CA ARG A 452 -27.89 -13.94 -21.90
C ARG A 452 -27.89 -14.39 -20.44
N HIS A 453 -26.73 -14.39 -19.79
CA HIS A 453 -26.55 -14.97 -18.46
C HIS A 453 -25.65 -14.13 -17.53
N PRO A 454 -25.91 -12.82 -17.34
CA PRO A 454 -25.13 -11.97 -16.44
C PRO A 454 -25.19 -12.41 -14.96
N GLU A 455 -26.27 -13.07 -14.54
CA GLU A 455 -26.40 -13.70 -13.20
C GLU A 455 -25.60 -14.99 -13.03
N PHE A 456 -24.96 -15.49 -14.09
CA PHE A 456 -24.33 -16.80 -14.09
C PHE A 456 -22.84 -16.75 -13.73
N LEU A 457 -22.21 -15.58 -13.85
CA LEU A 457 -20.90 -15.29 -13.22
C LEU A 457 -20.99 -15.45 -11.69
N TYR A 458 -22.10 -15.00 -11.11
CA TYR A 458 -22.46 -15.23 -9.71
C TYR A 458 -22.75 -16.70 -9.39
N SER A 459 -23.32 -17.43 -10.35
CA SER A 459 -23.67 -18.83 -10.19
C SER A 459 -22.47 -19.78 -10.33
N CYS A 460 -21.53 -19.57 -11.26
CA CYS A 460 -20.33 -20.39 -11.40
C CYS A 460 -19.36 -20.23 -10.23
N LEU A 461 -19.33 -19.02 -9.64
CA LEU A 461 -18.66 -18.79 -8.38
C LEU A 461 -19.36 -19.65 -7.28
N ASN A 462 -20.68 -19.62 -7.13
CA ASN A 462 -21.38 -20.35 -6.05
C ASN A 462 -21.58 -21.87 -6.28
N LEU A 463 -21.70 -22.37 -7.51
CA LEU A 463 -22.31 -23.67 -7.82
C LEU A 463 -21.33 -24.86 -7.88
N HIS A 464 -20.02 -24.66 -7.96
CA HIS A 464 -19.09 -25.80 -8.12
C HIS A 464 -18.28 -26.16 -6.89
N ILE A 465 -18.55 -25.53 -5.74
CA ILE A 465 -18.15 -26.07 -4.43
C ILE A 465 -19.26 -26.93 -3.83
N ASP A 466 -20.53 -26.72 -4.22
CA ASP A 466 -21.62 -27.57 -3.72
C ASP A 466 -21.61 -28.97 -4.38
N ASP A 467 -21.10 -29.10 -5.62
CA ASP A 467 -20.95 -30.41 -6.30
C ASP A 467 -19.57 -31.06 -6.12
N ALA A 468 -18.53 -30.29 -5.78
CA ALA A 468 -17.19 -30.80 -5.48
C ALA A 468 -17.07 -31.20 -4.01
N ALA A 469 -17.87 -32.18 -3.58
CA ALA A 469 -17.86 -32.83 -2.26
C ALA A 469 -17.80 -31.89 -1.03
N GLU A 470 -18.84 -31.98 -0.19
CA GLU A 470 -18.95 -31.48 1.19
C GLU A 470 -17.83 -31.93 2.17
N GLU A 471 -16.59 -32.16 1.73
CA GLU A 471 -15.50 -32.44 2.64
C GLU A 471 -14.92 -31.12 3.18
N GLU A 472 -15.29 -30.82 4.41
CA GLU A 472 -14.55 -29.89 5.26
C GLU A 472 -13.08 -30.38 5.33
N ARG A 473 -12.19 -29.74 4.56
CA ARG A 473 -10.78 -30.11 4.52
C ARG A 473 -10.02 -29.31 5.56
N THR A 474 -9.51 -30.02 6.57
CA THR A 474 -8.43 -29.50 7.40
C THR A 474 -7.11 -29.81 6.71
N MET A 475 -6.43 -28.77 6.20
CA MET A 475 -5.09 -28.89 5.66
C MET A 475 -4.10 -28.31 6.67
N SER A 476 -3.21 -29.15 7.21
CA SER A 476 -2.02 -28.69 7.91
C SER A 476 -0.86 -28.66 6.91
N TYR A 477 -0.29 -27.49 6.75
CA TYR A 477 0.90 -27.29 5.92
C TYR A 477 2.13 -27.23 6.83
N ASN A 478 3.01 -28.22 6.71
CA ASN A 478 4.33 -28.23 7.33
C ASN A 478 5.33 -28.80 6.30
N PRO A 479 6.17 -27.97 5.67
CA PRO A 479 7.09 -28.41 4.62
C PRO A 479 8.18 -29.37 5.14
N TYR A 480 8.33 -29.49 6.47
CA TYR A 480 9.34 -30.34 7.13
C TYR A 480 8.74 -31.60 7.79
N SER A 481 7.44 -31.88 7.61
CA SER A 481 6.84 -33.09 8.18
C SER A 481 7.30 -34.35 7.42
N PRO A 482 7.83 -35.40 8.11
CA PRO A 482 8.27 -36.65 7.47
C PRO A 482 7.18 -37.41 6.71
N GLY A 483 5.90 -37.04 6.88
CA GLY A 483 4.76 -37.63 6.20
C GLY A 483 4.36 -37.00 4.87
N ALA A 484 4.92 -35.84 4.49
CA ALA A 484 4.54 -35.14 3.25
C ALA A 484 4.92 -35.91 1.96
N ALA A 485 5.82 -36.90 2.07
CA ALA A 485 6.32 -37.69 0.95
C ALA A 485 5.54 -39.00 0.67
N LYS A 486 4.51 -39.35 1.44
CA LYS A 486 3.70 -40.57 1.22
C LYS A 486 2.26 -40.23 0.82
N ARG A 487 2.07 -39.76 -0.41
CA ARG A 487 0.80 -39.90 -1.14
C ARG A 487 1.08 -40.40 -2.56
N ASP A 488 0.61 -41.62 -2.77
CA ASP A 488 0.33 -42.43 -3.96
C ASP A 488 0.94 -42.09 -5.33
N GLU A 489 1.50 -43.14 -5.92
CA GLU A 489 2.07 -43.30 -7.27
C GLU A 489 1.07 -43.21 -8.43
N VAL A 490 0.03 -42.38 -8.35
CA VAL A 490 -0.94 -42.23 -9.45
C VAL A 490 -0.82 -40.85 -10.10
N GLY A 491 -0.15 -40.82 -11.25
CA GLY A 491 -0.28 -39.74 -12.23
C GLY A 491 0.97 -38.86 -12.38
N LYS A 492 1.82 -39.20 -13.34
CA LYS A 492 2.72 -38.24 -13.99
C LYS A 492 1.86 -37.19 -14.72
N LEU A 493 1.43 -36.13 -14.04
CA LEU A 493 0.74 -34.99 -14.64
C LEU A 493 1.76 -34.12 -15.37
N ARG A 494 1.93 -34.42 -16.66
CA ARG A 494 2.61 -33.57 -17.63
C ARG A 494 1.69 -32.37 -17.95
N LEU A 495 2.04 -31.18 -17.44
CA LEU A 495 1.46 -29.88 -17.82
C LEU A 495 1.55 -29.43 -19.32
N PRO A 496 2.28 -30.07 -20.27
CA PRO A 496 2.44 -29.53 -21.64
C PRO A 496 1.23 -29.64 -22.59
N SER A 497 0.13 -30.28 -22.23
CA SER A 497 -0.99 -30.49 -23.18
C SER A 497 -2.10 -29.43 -23.13
N VAL A 498 -2.32 -28.79 -21.98
CA VAL A 498 -3.41 -27.79 -21.81
C VAL A 498 -3.07 -26.47 -22.50
N LEU A 499 -1.80 -26.06 -22.49
CA LEU A 499 -1.34 -24.86 -23.20
C LEU A 499 -1.20 -25.06 -24.73
N LYS A 500 -1.11 -26.30 -25.20
CA LYS A 500 -1.03 -26.62 -26.64
C LYS A 500 -2.37 -26.58 -27.38
N GLN A 501 -3.50 -26.59 -26.66
CA GLN A 501 -4.85 -26.63 -27.26
C GLN A 501 -5.58 -25.28 -27.26
N VAL A 502 -5.01 -24.24 -26.64
CA VAL A 502 -5.48 -22.84 -26.79
C VAL A 502 -4.91 -22.23 -28.09
N ARG A 503 -4.84 -23.03 -29.16
CA ARG A 503 -4.42 -22.61 -30.50
C ARG A 503 -5.57 -21.88 -31.17
N GLY A 504 -5.74 -20.60 -30.83
CA GLY A 504 -6.77 -19.74 -31.43
C GLY A 504 -6.35 -18.29 -31.67
N TYR A 505 -5.19 -17.86 -31.18
CA TYR A 505 -4.62 -16.52 -31.41
C TYR A 505 -3.08 -16.66 -31.37
N GLY A 506 -2.38 -16.42 -32.49
CA GLY A 506 -0.90 -16.49 -32.60
C GLY A 506 -0.22 -15.29 -31.90
N ASP A 507 1.09 -15.24 -31.62
CA ASP A 507 2.24 -16.01 -32.13
C ASP A 507 3.40 -15.86 -31.12
N LEU A 508 3.86 -16.95 -30.49
CA LEU A 508 4.91 -16.97 -29.44
C LEU A 508 5.44 -18.41 -29.27
N THR A 509 6.05 -19.01 -30.29
CA THR A 509 6.47 -20.43 -30.20
C THR A 509 7.83 -20.84 -30.76
N GLU A 510 8.73 -19.94 -31.16
CA GLU A 510 10.05 -20.39 -31.67
C GLU A 510 11.21 -20.47 -30.65
N THR A 511 11.07 -19.99 -29.41
CA THR A 511 12.22 -19.94 -28.46
C THR A 511 12.19 -20.97 -27.32
N LEU A 512 11.16 -21.81 -27.19
CA LEU A 512 10.93 -22.62 -25.97
C LEU A 512 11.31 -24.11 -26.05
N SER A 513 12.08 -24.55 -27.06
CA SER A 513 12.30 -25.99 -27.27
C SER A 513 13.50 -26.63 -26.56
N GLU A 514 14.40 -25.86 -25.91
CA GLU A 514 15.73 -26.43 -25.55
C GLU A 514 16.09 -26.57 -24.06
N SER A 515 15.33 -26.10 -23.06
CA SER A 515 15.87 -26.04 -21.67
C SER A 515 15.20 -26.85 -20.54
N TRP A 516 14.25 -27.76 -20.79
CA TRP A 516 13.56 -28.47 -19.70
C TRP A 516 13.89 -29.97 -19.58
N CYS A 517 14.95 -30.27 -18.82
CA CYS A 517 15.26 -31.61 -18.30
C CYS A 517 15.77 -31.54 -16.85
N ALA A 518 14.89 -31.51 -15.85
CA ALA A 518 15.10 -32.12 -14.52
C ALA A 518 13.83 -32.02 -13.68
N GLY A 519 13.46 -33.13 -13.02
CA GLY A 519 12.18 -33.28 -12.33
C GLY A 519 12.07 -32.59 -10.98
N THR A 520 10.91 -32.00 -10.72
CA THR A 520 10.45 -31.61 -9.39
C THR A 520 8.95 -31.91 -9.28
N LYS A 521 8.54 -32.60 -8.21
CA LYS A 521 7.12 -32.85 -7.87
C LYS A 521 6.49 -31.52 -7.41
N VAL A 522 5.32 -31.19 -7.95
CA VAL A 522 4.57 -29.97 -7.60
C VAL A 522 3.50 -30.34 -6.58
N SER A 523 3.69 -29.90 -5.34
CA SER A 523 2.63 -29.61 -4.39
C SER A 523 2.89 -28.18 -3.89
N ASP A 524 1.84 -27.35 -3.73
CA ASP A 524 1.63 -26.40 -2.61
C ASP A 524 0.62 -25.23 -2.93
N VAL A 525 -0.64 -25.39 -2.46
CA VAL A 525 -1.64 -24.53 -1.74
C VAL A 525 -1.58 -22.98 -1.83
N ALA A 526 -2.66 -22.16 -1.95
CA ALA A 526 -4.11 -22.26 -2.27
C ALA A 526 -4.73 -20.87 -2.59
N VAL A 527 -5.84 -20.84 -3.34
CA VAL A 527 -6.69 -19.66 -3.62
C VAL A 527 -7.98 -19.70 -2.80
N LEU A 528 -8.33 -18.55 -2.21
CA LEU A 528 -9.62 -18.36 -1.55
C LEU A 528 -10.70 -17.92 -2.55
N TRP A 529 -11.89 -18.48 -2.41
CA TRP A 529 -13.04 -18.15 -3.24
C TRP A 529 -13.91 -17.03 -2.62
N LEU A 530 -14.35 -16.10 -3.46
CA LEU A 530 -15.05 -14.85 -3.12
C LEU A 530 -16.58 -15.02 -3.18
N GLY A 531 -17.27 -14.87 -2.05
CA GLY A 531 -18.72 -14.70 -2.00
C GLY A 531 -19.10 -13.24 -1.75
N THR A 532 -19.88 -12.64 -2.65
CA THR A 532 -20.49 -11.29 -2.49
C THR A 532 -21.79 -11.36 -1.69
N ARG A 533 -22.13 -10.25 -1.00
CA ARG A 533 -23.26 -10.16 -0.07
C ARG A 533 -24.58 -9.94 -0.84
N ASN A 534 -25.46 -10.93 -0.81
CA ASN A 534 -26.86 -10.81 -1.25
C ASN A 534 -27.63 -9.92 -0.26
N ASN A 535 -27.90 -8.66 -0.63
CA ASN A 535 -28.97 -7.90 0.00
C ASN A 535 -30.24 -8.09 -0.85
N LYS A 536 -31.18 -8.91 -0.37
CA LYS A 536 -32.53 -9.03 -0.93
C LYS A 536 -33.32 -7.75 -0.68
N LYS A 537 -33.00 -6.67 -1.39
CA LYS A 537 -33.90 -5.57 -1.71
C LYS A 537 -33.69 -5.25 -3.18
N ALA A 538 -34.78 -5.07 -3.91
CA ALA A 538 -34.76 -4.81 -5.34
C ALA A 538 -33.89 -3.57 -5.65
N VAL A 539 -32.67 -3.81 -6.09
CA VAL A 539 -31.74 -2.80 -6.55
C VAL A 539 -31.83 -2.73 -8.08
N SER A 540 -31.87 -1.50 -8.61
CA SER A 540 -32.04 -1.23 -10.04
C SER A 540 -30.93 -1.84 -10.91
N LEU A 541 -31.26 -2.15 -12.17
CA LEU A 541 -30.38 -2.73 -13.21
C LEU A 541 -29.03 -2.00 -13.41
N ARG A 542 -28.83 -0.79 -12.87
CA ARG A 542 -27.55 -0.06 -12.93
C ARG A 542 -26.46 -0.69 -12.05
N GLU A 543 -26.77 -1.22 -10.87
CA GLU A 543 -25.75 -1.76 -9.95
C GLU A 543 -25.22 -3.14 -10.37
N LYS A 544 -26.06 -3.99 -10.99
CA LYS A 544 -25.62 -5.27 -11.58
C LYS A 544 -24.60 -5.10 -12.71
N SER A 545 -24.62 -3.98 -13.44
CA SER A 545 -23.66 -3.73 -14.53
C SER A 545 -22.24 -3.43 -14.01
N ASN A 546 -22.12 -2.87 -12.80
CA ASN A 546 -20.82 -2.58 -12.19
C ASN A 546 -20.10 -3.84 -11.70
N GLU A 547 -20.84 -4.82 -11.16
CA GLU A 547 -20.26 -6.09 -10.67
C GLU A 547 -19.85 -7.04 -11.81
N VAL A 548 -20.66 -7.10 -12.89
CA VAL A 548 -20.29 -7.83 -14.12
C VAL A 548 -19.10 -7.16 -14.81
N GLY A 549 -19.03 -5.82 -14.77
CA GLY A 549 -17.88 -5.04 -15.25
C GLY A 549 -16.59 -5.29 -14.46
N LEU A 550 -16.67 -5.48 -13.14
CA LEU A 550 -15.52 -5.81 -12.29
C LEU A 550 -14.95 -7.20 -12.62
N LEU A 551 -15.82 -8.21 -12.74
CA LEU A 551 -15.39 -9.58 -13.11
C LEU A 551 -14.86 -9.65 -14.55
N ALA A 552 -15.37 -8.85 -15.47
CA ALA A 552 -14.85 -8.72 -16.83
C ALA A 552 -13.53 -7.92 -16.91
N ARG A 553 -13.24 -7.04 -15.93
CA ARG A 553 -11.93 -6.37 -15.79
C ARG A 553 -10.88 -7.30 -15.18
N ILE A 554 -11.22 -8.00 -14.09
CA ILE A 554 -10.43 -9.11 -13.50
C ILE A 554 -10.05 -10.13 -14.59
N ARG A 555 -10.97 -10.45 -15.50
CA ARG A 555 -10.80 -11.36 -16.65
C ARG A 555 -9.69 -10.95 -17.63
N GLY A 556 -9.37 -9.66 -17.76
CA GLY A 556 -8.50 -9.14 -18.82
C GLY A 556 -7.08 -8.80 -18.36
N ASN A 557 -6.92 -8.27 -17.14
CA ASN A 557 -5.61 -7.81 -16.64
C ASN A 557 -4.96 -8.82 -15.70
N PHE A 558 -5.71 -9.57 -14.86
CA PHE A 558 -5.11 -10.62 -14.01
C PHE A 558 -4.32 -11.67 -14.82
N CYS A 559 -4.93 -12.23 -15.88
CA CYS A 559 -4.23 -13.18 -16.75
C CYS A 559 -3.08 -12.53 -17.54
N ARG A 560 -3.14 -11.22 -17.80
CA ARG A 560 -2.13 -10.51 -18.59
C ARG A 560 -0.94 -10.08 -17.74
N GLU A 561 -1.15 -9.53 -16.54
CA GLU A 561 -0.07 -9.21 -15.59
C GLU A 561 0.66 -10.46 -15.12
N VAL A 562 -0.06 -11.58 -14.90
CA VAL A 562 0.55 -12.88 -14.58
C VAL A 562 1.37 -13.43 -15.74
N VAL A 563 1.02 -13.16 -16.99
CA VAL A 563 1.76 -13.61 -18.19
C VAL A 563 2.91 -12.66 -18.56
N GLU A 564 2.72 -11.34 -18.49
CA GLU A 564 3.76 -10.34 -18.79
C GLU A 564 4.89 -10.31 -17.75
N GLN A 565 4.59 -10.56 -16.47
CA GLN A 565 5.62 -10.71 -15.44
C GLN A 565 6.44 -12.01 -15.60
N VAL A 566 6.01 -12.93 -16.47
CA VAL A 566 6.68 -14.20 -16.76
C VAL A 566 7.59 -14.10 -18.00
N GLU A 567 7.46 -13.06 -18.83
CA GLU A 567 8.21 -12.91 -20.09
C GLU A 567 9.62 -12.31 -19.97
N GLY A 568 10.13 -12.01 -18.77
CA GLY A 568 11.44 -11.36 -18.60
C GLY A 568 12.53 -12.17 -17.89
N TYR A 569 12.17 -13.22 -17.15
CA TYR A 569 13.06 -13.97 -16.26
C TYR A 569 12.40 -15.33 -15.97
N GLU A 570 13.18 -16.38 -15.74
CA GLU A 570 12.68 -17.69 -15.33
C GLU A 570 11.91 -17.59 -13.98
N TYR A 571 10.60 -17.36 -14.04
CA TYR A 571 9.73 -17.34 -12.88
C TYR A 571 8.71 -18.48 -12.94
N HIS A 572 8.63 -19.24 -11.85
CA HIS A 572 7.58 -20.21 -11.61
C HIS A 572 6.36 -19.46 -11.06
N ILE A 573 5.27 -19.41 -11.84
CA ILE A 573 3.94 -19.03 -11.36
C ILE A 573 3.55 -20.08 -10.30
N GLN A 574 3.40 -19.64 -9.04
CA GLN A 574 2.92 -20.45 -7.92
C GLN A 574 1.47 -20.14 -7.65
#